data_AF-A0A9W9Y844-F1
#
_entry.id   AF-A0A9W9Y844-F1
#
_cell.length_a   1.000
_cell.length_b   1.000
_cell.length_c   1.000
_cell.angle_alpha   90.00
_cell.angle_beta   90.00
_cell.angle_gamma   90.00
#
_symmetry.space_group_name_H-M   'P 1'
#
loop_
_entity.id
_entity.type
_entity.pdbx_description
1 polymer ?
#
loop_
_entity_poly.entity_id
_entity_poly.type
_entity_poly.pdbx_seq_one_letter_code
_entity_poly.pdbx_strand_id
1 'polypeptide(L)'
;MDRVMGKWDTVSDSDAQWLGESGHLPQQVTSYRNHGFDDSGCYGATVGFERKLHRERNKMYVFIMVLECAVAGMDCKAVTYATTDLDDFVDQCAPTAWAAFFQKQEVQKYVKDISVAIKAAVTKTYEPAMPLMFRALEMVAPSQVKVVILGQDPTPQPGKATGLAFSVDNPKTVGTVLNVLLEVALEGFNVDINNGNLESWANQGVLLLNTAFTCEQGKRDLN
;
A
#
# COMPACT_ATOMS: atom_id res chain seq x y z
N MET A 1 24.82 -2.96 -22.71
CA MET A 1 24.15 -3.55 -23.88
C MET A 1 23.61 -4.90 -23.44
N ASP A 2 22.44 -5.26 -23.97
CA ASP A 2 21.66 -6.48 -23.72
C ASP A 2 20.67 -6.47 -22.55
N ARG A 3 19.42 -6.12 -22.87
CA ARG A 3 18.23 -6.74 -22.26
C ARG A 3 17.30 -7.24 -23.36
N VAL A 4 17.38 -8.56 -23.56
CA VAL A 4 16.29 -9.52 -23.86
C VAL A 4 15.05 -8.95 -24.56
N MET A 5 14.92 -9.26 -25.85
CA MET A 5 13.62 -9.22 -26.53
C MET A 5 12.71 -10.31 -25.93
N GLY A 6 11.75 -9.89 -25.11
CA GLY A 6 10.61 -10.72 -24.72
C GLY A 6 9.64 -10.84 -25.88
N LYS A 7 9.38 -12.08 -26.29
CA LYS A 7 8.34 -12.51 -27.22
C LYS A 7 6.97 -12.14 -26.63
N TRP A 8 6.08 -11.50 -27.40
CA TRP A 8 4.72 -11.21 -26.94
C TRP A 8 3.72 -12.16 -27.58
N ASP A 9 3.03 -12.92 -26.73
CA ASP A 9 1.89 -13.74 -27.09
C ASP A 9 0.71 -12.84 -27.49
N THR A 10 -0.05 -13.30 -28.49
CA THR A 10 -1.24 -12.62 -29.01
C THR A 10 -2.34 -12.60 -27.95
N VAL A 11 -2.68 -11.42 -27.42
CA VAL A 11 -3.90 -11.25 -26.62
C VAL A 11 -5.10 -11.27 -27.58
N SER A 12 -6.09 -12.11 -27.27
CA SER A 12 -7.29 -12.36 -28.08
C SER A 12 -8.23 -11.17 -28.14
N ASP A 13 -8.88 -11.01 -29.30
CA ASP A 13 -9.71 -9.92 -29.82
C ASP A 13 -10.97 -9.47 -29.01
N SER A 14 -11.15 -9.75 -27.71
CA SER A 14 -12.45 -9.51 -27.05
C SER A 14 -12.66 -8.19 -26.30
N ASP A 15 -11.62 -7.42 -25.94
CA ASP A 15 -11.79 -6.36 -24.91
C ASP A 15 -11.52 -4.93 -25.41
N ALA A 16 -11.38 -4.71 -26.72
CA ALA A 16 -11.22 -3.36 -27.28
C ALA A 16 -12.58 -2.65 -27.40
N GLN A 17 -12.95 -1.81 -26.42
CA GLN A 17 -14.10 -0.91 -26.54
C GLN A 17 -13.80 0.26 -27.48
N TRP A 18 -14.68 0.44 -28.47
CA TRP A 18 -14.60 1.45 -29.52
C TRP A 18 -15.48 2.66 -29.17
N LEU A 19 -14.88 3.85 -29.04
CA LEU A 19 -15.60 5.10 -28.80
C LEU A 19 -15.63 5.97 -30.08
N GLY A 20 -16.66 5.73 -30.91
CA GLY A 20 -17.28 6.74 -31.78
C GLY A 20 -17.00 6.69 -33.30
N GLU A 21 -18.08 6.76 -34.09
CA GLU A 21 -18.07 7.36 -35.44
C GLU A 21 -19.29 8.24 -35.63
N SER A 22 -19.05 9.44 -36.16
CA SER A 22 -19.86 9.96 -37.27
C SER A 22 -18.90 10.62 -38.25
N GLY A 23 -19.08 10.25 -39.52
CA GLY A 23 -18.06 10.29 -40.55
C GLY A 23 -17.47 11.65 -40.89
N HIS A 24 -16.19 11.64 -41.25
CA HIS A 24 -15.59 12.22 -42.46
C HIS A 24 -14.10 11.88 -42.40
N LEU A 25 -13.51 11.43 -43.51
CA LEU A 25 -12.07 11.18 -43.61
C LEU A 25 -11.27 12.47 -43.41
N PRO A 26 -10.23 12.52 -42.55
CA PRO A 26 -9.19 13.51 -42.68
C PRO A 26 -7.93 12.89 -43.28
N GLN A 27 -7.39 13.62 -44.25
CA GLN A 27 -6.04 13.48 -44.77
C GLN A 27 -5.00 13.62 -43.63
N GLN A 28 -3.92 12.84 -43.72
CA GLN A 28 -2.64 12.99 -42.99
C GLN A 28 -2.72 13.28 -41.48
N VAL A 29 -2.26 12.32 -40.66
CA VAL A 29 -2.08 12.56 -39.22
C VAL A 29 -0.89 13.50 -39.03
N THR A 30 -1.16 14.78 -38.77
CA THR A 30 -0.22 15.82 -38.33
C THR A 30 -0.68 16.36 -36.98
N SER A 31 -0.22 15.77 -35.87
CA SER A 31 0.16 16.53 -34.66
C SER A 31 0.72 15.60 -33.58
N TYR A 32 1.80 16.03 -32.95
CA TYR A 32 2.22 15.58 -31.63
C TYR A 32 1.88 16.71 -30.66
N ARG A 33 1.05 16.45 -29.64
CA ARG A 33 0.87 17.39 -28.52
C ARG A 33 1.75 16.93 -27.37
N ASN A 34 2.88 17.59 -27.19
CA ASN A 34 3.57 17.60 -25.90
C ASN A 34 2.86 18.62 -25.00
N HIS A 35 2.23 18.14 -23.93
CA HIS A 35 1.91 19.02 -22.81
C HIS A 35 3.20 19.24 -21.99
N GLY A 36 3.49 20.51 -21.67
CA GLY A 36 4.75 20.98 -21.09
C GLY A 36 5.02 20.49 -19.66
N PHE A 37 6.27 20.65 -19.23
CA PHE A 37 6.86 19.99 -18.06
C PHE A 37 6.37 20.70 -16.80
N ASP A 38 5.88 19.96 -15.80
CA ASP A 38 5.78 20.46 -14.43
C ASP A 38 6.80 19.73 -13.53
N ASP A 39 7.20 20.41 -12.45
CA ASP A 39 8.29 20.04 -11.54
C ASP A 39 8.03 18.76 -10.70
N SER A 40 6.92 18.04 -10.91
CA SER A 40 6.60 16.76 -10.24
C SER A 40 7.07 15.50 -10.99
N GLY A 41 7.73 15.67 -12.15
CA GLY A 41 8.46 14.57 -12.81
C GLY A 41 7.61 13.46 -13.43
N CYS A 42 6.28 13.59 -13.46
CA CYS A 42 5.40 12.63 -14.13
C CYS A 42 4.94 13.17 -15.48
N TYR A 43 5.29 12.45 -16.55
CA TYR A 43 5.09 12.88 -17.93
C TYR A 43 3.97 12.15 -18.66
N GLY A 44 3.30 12.90 -19.53
CA GLY A 44 2.10 12.51 -20.25
C GLY A 44 2.20 11.30 -21.18
N ALA A 45 1.03 10.74 -21.46
CA ALA A 45 0.84 9.67 -22.43
C ALA A 45 1.24 10.16 -23.82
N THR A 46 2.24 9.52 -24.43
CA THR A 46 2.52 9.70 -25.86
C THR A 46 1.62 8.75 -26.64
N VAL A 47 0.53 9.26 -27.21
CA VAL A 47 -0.31 8.49 -28.14
C VAL A 47 0.33 8.56 -29.53
N GLY A 48 1.05 7.50 -29.91
CA GLY A 48 1.60 7.36 -31.26
C GLY A 48 0.62 6.64 -32.18
N PHE A 49 0.24 7.26 -33.30
CA PHE A 49 -0.54 6.62 -34.36
C PHE A 49 0.39 6.27 -35.53
N GLU A 50 0.65 4.98 -35.79
CA GLU A 50 1.37 4.56 -36.99
C GLU A 50 0.45 3.75 -37.91
N ARG A 51 0.20 4.27 -39.12
CA ARG A 51 -0.64 3.62 -40.12
C ARG A 51 0.25 2.83 -41.10
N LYS A 52 0.48 1.55 -40.83
CA LYS A 52 1.16 0.66 -41.81
C LYS A 52 0.16 0.14 -42.84
N LEU A 53 0.15 0.74 -44.02
CA LEU A 53 -0.63 0.26 -45.18
C LEU A 53 0.04 -0.99 -45.76
N HIS A 54 -0.32 -2.18 -45.26
CA HIS A 54 -0.03 -3.43 -45.97
C HIS A 54 -1.13 -3.70 -47.00
N ARG A 55 -0.72 -3.72 -48.26
CA ARG A 55 -1.57 -3.94 -49.44
C ARG A 55 -2.00 -5.41 -49.53
N GLU A 56 -2.85 -5.89 -48.61
CA GLU A 56 -3.67 -7.09 -48.89
C GLU A 56 -4.83 -7.39 -47.95
N ARG A 57 -4.97 -6.83 -46.74
CA ARG A 57 -6.19 -7.03 -45.93
C ARG A 57 -6.53 -5.75 -45.18
N ASN A 58 -7.77 -5.30 -45.35
CA ASN A 58 -8.33 -4.05 -44.83
C ASN A 58 -8.52 -4.10 -43.29
N LYS A 59 -7.44 -4.36 -42.54
CA LYS A 59 -7.45 -4.44 -41.07
C LYS A 59 -6.73 -3.23 -40.50
N MET A 60 -7.44 -2.46 -39.66
CA MET A 60 -6.86 -1.37 -38.88
C MET A 60 -6.37 -1.94 -37.55
N TYR A 61 -5.12 -1.71 -37.20
CA TYR A 61 -4.56 -2.07 -35.90
C TYR A 61 -4.26 -0.78 -35.13
N VAL A 62 -4.84 -0.64 -33.94
CA VAL A 62 -4.57 0.46 -33.02
C VAL A 62 -3.65 -0.08 -31.93
N PHE A 63 -2.44 0.45 -31.83
CA PHE A 63 -1.50 0.14 -30.77
C PHE A 63 -1.56 1.27 -29.73
N ILE A 64 -2.10 0.99 -28.55
CA ILE A 64 -2.06 1.92 -27.42
C ILE A 64 -0.88 1.50 -26.56
N MET A 65 0.21 2.27 -26.63
CA MET A 65 1.36 2.07 -25.75
C MET A 65 1.16 2.96 -24.53
N VAL A 66 0.72 2.38 -23.42
CA VAL A 66 0.71 3.07 -22.13
C VAL A 66 2.12 2.95 -21.56
N LEU A 67 2.91 4.01 -21.68
CA LEU A 67 4.16 4.13 -20.92
C LEU A 67 3.76 4.45 -19.47
N GLU A 68 3.78 3.45 -18.61
CA GLU A 68 3.76 3.68 -17.17
C GLU A 68 5.02 4.45 -16.80
N CYS A 69 4.83 5.67 -16.29
CA CYS A 69 5.91 6.47 -15.74
C CYS A 69 6.39 5.73 -14.48
N ALA A 70 7.60 5.17 -14.53
CA ALA A 70 8.23 4.60 -13.34
C ALA A 70 8.58 5.75 -12.39
N VAL A 71 7.65 6.07 -11.48
CA VAL A 71 7.92 6.94 -10.34
C VAL A 71 9.13 6.36 -9.61
N ALA A 72 10.11 7.21 -9.27
CA ALA A 72 11.21 6.78 -8.41
C ALA A 72 10.59 6.17 -7.15
N GLY A 73 10.77 4.87 -6.95
CA GLY A 73 10.06 4.13 -5.90
C GLY A 73 10.28 4.75 -4.54
N MET A 74 9.20 4.97 -3.80
CA MET A 74 9.23 5.45 -2.41
C MET A 74 10.05 4.49 -1.53
N ASP A 75 10.97 5.03 -0.73
CA ASP A 75 11.60 4.26 0.35
C ASP A 75 10.64 4.14 1.53
N CYS A 76 9.87 3.06 1.55
CA CYS A 76 8.86 2.75 2.58
C CYS A 76 9.41 2.69 4.01
N LYS A 77 10.73 2.67 4.22
CA LYS A 77 11.36 2.69 5.56
C LYS A 77 11.74 4.08 6.04
N ALA A 78 11.85 5.05 5.12
CA ALA A 78 12.26 6.42 5.41
C ALA A 78 11.08 7.41 5.50
N VAL A 79 9.85 6.94 5.26
CA VAL A 79 8.63 7.77 5.29
C VAL A 79 8.20 8.14 6.70
N THR A 80 7.53 9.28 6.81
CA THR A 80 6.91 9.76 8.05
C THR A 80 5.54 10.35 7.76
N TYR A 81 4.68 10.41 8.77
CA TYR A 81 3.38 11.08 8.67
C TYR A 81 3.47 12.58 8.31
N ALA A 82 4.65 13.20 8.46
CA ALA A 82 4.87 14.61 8.14
C ALA A 82 5.31 14.83 6.68
N THR A 83 5.88 13.81 6.04
CA THR A 83 6.49 13.92 4.71
C THR A 83 5.75 13.15 3.64
N THR A 84 4.82 12.28 4.04
CA THR A 84 4.23 11.28 3.15
C THR A 84 2.76 11.14 3.44
N ASP A 85 2.00 11.15 2.35
CA ASP A 85 0.56 11.03 2.38
C ASP A 85 0.17 9.56 2.55
N LEU A 86 -0.90 9.29 3.30
CA LEU A 86 -1.28 7.91 3.59
C LEU A 86 -1.70 7.15 2.33
N ASP A 87 -2.34 7.82 1.37
CA ASP A 87 -2.71 7.26 0.08
C ASP A 87 -1.48 6.88 -0.74
N ASP A 88 -0.48 7.77 -0.86
CA ASP A 88 0.78 7.44 -1.54
C ASP A 88 1.52 6.27 -0.87
N PHE A 89 1.50 6.23 0.48
CA PHE A 89 2.09 5.13 1.23
C PHE A 89 1.36 3.81 1.00
N VAL A 90 0.02 3.79 0.99
CA VAL A 90 -0.75 2.57 0.71
C VAL A 90 -0.49 2.09 -0.71
N ASP A 91 -0.43 2.99 -1.69
CA ASP A 91 -0.25 2.61 -3.09
C ASP A 91 1.14 2.00 -3.37
N GLN A 92 2.19 2.47 -2.68
CA GLN A 92 3.57 2.04 -2.93
C GLN A 92 4.11 1.02 -1.91
N CYS A 93 3.58 1.02 -0.69
CA CYS A 93 4.15 0.30 0.46
C CYS A 93 3.19 -0.68 1.13
N ALA A 94 1.92 -0.77 0.70
CA ALA A 94 1.02 -1.76 1.27
C ALA A 94 1.54 -3.20 1.04
N PRO A 95 1.34 -4.11 2.01
CA PRO A 95 1.80 -5.48 1.90
C PRO A 95 1.24 -6.18 0.65
N THR A 96 2.11 -6.67 -0.22
CA THR A 96 1.71 -7.27 -1.51
C THR A 96 0.78 -8.48 -1.33
N ALA A 97 0.98 -9.28 -0.27
CA ALA A 97 0.10 -10.41 0.06
C ALA A 97 -1.35 -9.99 0.35
N TRP A 98 -1.55 -8.71 0.73
CA TRP A 98 -2.85 -8.11 1.00
C TRP A 98 -3.32 -7.17 -0.12
N ALA A 99 -2.67 -7.16 -1.29
CA ALA A 99 -3.00 -6.24 -2.39
C ALA A 99 -4.49 -6.30 -2.80
N ALA A 100 -5.08 -7.49 -2.85
CA ALA A 100 -6.50 -7.66 -3.17
C ALA A 100 -7.45 -6.96 -2.17
N PHE A 101 -7.02 -6.76 -0.92
CA PHE A 101 -7.76 -5.97 0.06
C PHE A 101 -7.59 -4.48 -0.21
N PHE A 102 -6.35 -4.00 -0.37
CA PHE A 102 -6.07 -2.58 -0.60
C PHE A 102 -6.57 -2.05 -1.95
N GLN A 103 -6.76 -2.91 -2.96
CA GLN A 103 -7.32 -2.53 -4.26
C GLN A 103 -8.85 -2.39 -4.26
N LYS A 104 -9.54 -2.75 -3.17
CA LYS A 104 -10.99 -2.55 -3.09
C LYS A 104 -11.33 -1.06 -3.13
N GLN A 105 -12.26 -0.67 -4.00
CA GLN A 105 -12.67 0.72 -4.16
C GLN A 105 -13.11 1.38 -2.84
N GLU A 106 -13.80 0.63 -1.99
CA GLU A 106 -14.22 1.10 -0.67
C GLU A 106 -13.02 1.38 0.24
N VAL A 107 -12.02 0.49 0.26
CA VAL A 107 -10.79 0.66 1.05
C VAL A 107 -10.01 1.88 0.57
N GLN A 108 -9.86 2.03 -0.74
CA GLN A 108 -9.21 3.19 -1.36
C GLN A 108 -9.89 4.52 -0.97
N LYS A 109 -11.22 4.53 -0.94
CA LYS A 109 -11.99 5.69 -0.48
C LYS A 109 -11.67 6.00 0.99
N TYR A 110 -11.71 5.00 1.87
CA TYR A 110 -11.39 5.20 3.30
C TYR A 110 -9.96 5.68 3.52
N VAL A 111 -8.99 5.10 2.82
CA VAL A 111 -7.58 5.52 2.89
C VAL A 111 -7.43 6.99 2.52
N LYS A 112 -8.10 7.42 1.44
CA LYS A 112 -8.08 8.83 1.00
C LYS A 112 -8.70 9.77 2.03
N ASP A 113 -9.87 9.41 2.58
CA ASP A 113 -10.55 10.20 3.60
C ASP A 113 -9.68 10.35 4.87
N ILE A 114 -9.02 9.26 5.28
CA ILE A 114 -8.08 9.25 6.42
C ILE A 114 -6.82 10.06 6.10
N SER A 115 -6.27 9.95 4.89
CA SER A 115 -5.10 10.72 4.46
C SER A 115 -5.34 12.23 4.60
N VAL A 116 -6.50 12.71 4.15
CA VAL A 116 -6.92 14.11 4.32
C VAL A 116 -7.00 14.51 5.79
N ALA A 117 -7.54 13.65 6.65
CA ALA A 117 -7.65 13.93 8.08
C ALA A 117 -6.29 14.00 8.78
N ILE A 118 -5.35 13.11 8.44
CA ILE A 118 -3.97 13.11 8.96
C ILE A 118 -3.23 14.36 8.51
N LYS A 119 -3.32 14.71 7.22
CA LYS A 119 -2.73 15.95 6.66
C LYS A 119 -3.24 17.21 7.35
N ALA A 120 -4.52 17.26 7.67
CA ALA A 120 -5.10 18.41 8.37
C ALA A 120 -4.56 18.57 9.81
N ALA A 121 -4.00 17.50 10.40
CA ALA A 121 -3.51 17.45 11.76
C ALA A 121 -1.98 17.56 11.86
N VAL A 122 -1.36 18.43 11.06
CA VAL A 122 0.11 18.60 10.87
C VAL A 122 0.93 18.64 12.17
N THR A 123 0.36 19.09 13.29
CA THR A 123 1.07 19.21 14.57
C THR A 123 1.10 17.92 15.39
N LYS A 124 0.46 16.84 14.93
CA LYS A 124 0.35 15.58 15.68
C LYS A 124 1.42 14.58 15.29
N THR A 125 1.92 13.86 16.29
CA THR A 125 2.76 12.68 16.10
C THR A 125 1.91 11.44 16.31
N TYR A 126 2.15 10.41 15.51
CA TYR A 126 1.41 9.15 15.58
C TYR A 126 2.34 7.98 15.90
N GLU A 127 1.81 7.01 16.64
CA GLU A 127 2.41 5.71 16.90
C GLU A 127 1.59 4.61 16.20
N PRO A 128 2.23 3.55 15.66
CA PRO A 128 3.67 3.39 15.49
C PRO A 128 4.19 4.32 14.38
N ALA A 129 5.52 4.37 14.19
CA ALA A 129 6.11 4.99 13.01
C ALA A 129 5.47 4.44 11.72
N MET A 130 5.25 5.30 10.72
CA MET A 130 4.53 4.97 9.49
C MET A 130 4.99 3.66 8.81
N PRO A 131 6.30 3.36 8.70
CA PRO A 131 6.78 2.09 8.15
C PRO A 131 6.32 0.83 8.89
N LEU A 132 5.93 0.95 10.16
CA LEU A 132 5.48 -0.15 10.99
C LEU A 132 3.95 -0.27 11.02
N MET A 133 3.21 0.65 10.39
CA MET A 133 1.74 0.69 10.44
C MET A 133 1.12 -0.62 9.98
N PHE A 134 1.63 -1.21 8.91
CA PHE A 134 1.12 -2.47 8.34
C PHE A 134 1.93 -3.70 8.75
N ARG A 135 2.82 -3.60 9.74
CA ARG A 135 3.75 -4.69 10.10
C ARG A 135 3.06 -6.02 10.38
N ALA A 136 1.90 -6.01 11.07
CA ALA A 136 1.13 -7.24 11.30
C ALA A 136 0.70 -7.94 10.00
N LEU A 137 0.31 -7.15 8.99
CA LEU A 137 -0.09 -7.62 7.66
C LEU A 137 1.12 -8.03 6.79
N GLU A 138 2.27 -7.38 6.98
CA GLU A 138 3.53 -7.78 6.35
C GLU A 138 4.03 -9.14 6.84
N MET A 139 3.91 -9.38 8.15
CA MET A 139 4.39 -10.62 8.77
C MET A 139 3.50 -11.82 8.51
N VAL A 140 2.18 -11.60 8.33
CA VAL A 140 1.21 -12.69 8.17
C VAL A 140 0.35 -12.44 6.95
N ALA A 141 0.61 -13.18 5.87
CA ALA A 141 -0.23 -13.18 4.68
C ALA A 141 -1.63 -13.75 4.98
N PRO A 142 -2.68 -13.39 4.23
CA PRO A 142 -4.04 -13.89 4.47
C PRO A 142 -4.12 -15.42 4.55
N SER A 143 -3.35 -16.12 3.71
CA SER A 143 -3.31 -17.59 3.65
C SER A 143 -2.53 -18.25 4.80
N GLN A 144 -1.76 -17.47 5.57
CA GLN A 144 -0.96 -17.96 6.69
C GLN A 144 -1.66 -17.76 8.05
N VAL A 145 -2.75 -16.98 8.08
CA VAL A 145 -3.50 -16.70 9.31
C VAL A 145 -4.11 -17.99 9.87
N LYS A 146 -3.77 -18.30 11.12
CA LYS A 146 -4.35 -19.40 11.90
C LYS A 146 -5.19 -18.89 13.06
N VAL A 147 -4.75 -17.79 13.68
CA VAL A 147 -5.40 -17.14 14.81
C VAL A 147 -5.35 -15.64 14.59
N VAL A 148 -6.42 -14.94 14.95
CA VAL A 148 -6.47 -13.48 14.97
C VAL A 148 -6.62 -13.02 16.42
N ILE A 149 -5.72 -12.15 16.87
CA ILE A 149 -5.79 -11.49 18.17
C ILE A 149 -5.96 -10.00 17.91
N LEU A 150 -7.03 -9.43 18.47
CA LEU A 150 -7.38 -8.03 18.29
C LEU A 150 -6.99 -7.20 19.51
N GLY A 151 -6.12 -6.22 19.29
CA GLY A 151 -5.93 -5.08 20.19
C GLY A 151 -6.85 -3.93 19.81
N GLN A 152 -7.00 -2.96 20.71
CA GLN A 152 -7.80 -1.76 20.45
C GLN A 152 -7.03 -0.78 19.55
N ASP A 153 -6.00 -0.17 20.11
CA ASP A 153 -5.11 0.82 19.50
C ASP A 153 -3.65 0.54 19.87
N PRO A 154 -2.67 1.10 19.14
CA PRO A 154 -1.27 0.99 19.51
C PRO A 154 -1.00 1.68 20.85
N THR A 155 0.10 1.31 21.51
CA THR A 155 0.55 2.08 22.69
C THR A 155 0.88 3.52 22.30
N PRO A 156 0.36 4.54 23.02
CA PRO A 156 0.67 5.94 22.73
C PRO A 156 2.03 6.37 23.29
N GLN A 157 2.76 5.47 23.95
CA GLN A 157 4.08 5.79 24.50
C GLN A 157 5.10 5.95 23.36
N PRO A 158 5.90 7.05 23.34
CA PRO A 158 6.86 7.31 22.28
C PRO A 158 7.79 6.14 21.99
N GLY A 159 7.82 5.69 20.73
CA GLY A 159 8.69 4.64 20.23
C GLY A 159 8.44 3.26 20.83
N LYS A 160 7.27 3.03 21.43
CA LYS A 160 6.93 1.72 22.02
C LYS A 160 6.10 0.85 21.09
N ALA A 161 5.30 1.45 20.21
CA ALA A 161 4.44 0.69 19.32
C ALA A 161 5.29 0.01 18.23
N THR A 162 5.19 -1.31 18.15
CA THR A 162 5.99 -2.11 17.21
C THR A 162 5.28 -2.42 15.90
N GLY A 163 4.01 -2.03 15.75
CA GLY A 163 3.14 -2.41 14.62
C GLY A 163 2.41 -3.75 14.78
N LEU A 164 2.64 -4.46 15.89
CA LEU A 164 1.90 -5.67 16.26
C LEU A 164 1.10 -5.41 17.55
N ALA A 165 -0.14 -5.89 17.62
CA ALA A 165 -0.94 -5.81 18.83
C ALA A 165 -0.23 -6.50 20.00
N PHE A 166 -0.28 -5.87 21.18
CA PHE A 166 0.35 -6.34 22.42
C PHE A 166 1.88 -6.55 22.38
N SER A 167 2.58 -6.16 21.33
CA SER A 167 4.02 -6.36 21.20
C SER A 167 4.81 -5.08 21.49
N VAL A 168 5.77 -5.15 22.42
CA VAL A 168 6.69 -4.06 22.80
C VAL A 168 8.04 -4.63 23.23
N ASP A 169 9.14 -3.88 23.10
CA ASP A 169 10.46 -4.39 23.50
C ASP A 169 10.53 -4.74 24.99
N ASN A 170 10.02 -3.85 25.86
CA ASN A 170 10.01 -4.04 27.31
C ASN A 170 8.57 -3.97 27.85
N PRO A 171 7.95 -5.12 28.18
CA PRO A 171 6.54 -5.18 28.57
C PRO A 171 6.28 -4.44 29.88
N LYS A 172 7.29 -4.29 30.76
CA LYS A 172 7.18 -3.53 32.01
C LYS A 172 6.94 -2.03 31.78
N THR A 173 7.18 -1.53 30.56
CA THR A 173 6.92 -0.12 30.20
C THR A 173 5.48 0.14 29.74
N VAL A 174 4.70 -0.93 29.47
CA VAL A 174 3.32 -0.84 28.98
C VAL A 174 2.44 -1.83 29.74
N GLY A 175 1.69 -1.34 30.74
CA GLY A 175 0.94 -2.17 31.68
C GLY A 175 -0.02 -3.18 31.03
N THR A 176 -0.73 -2.79 29.96
CA THR A 176 -1.63 -3.70 29.23
C THR A 176 -0.90 -4.92 28.66
N VAL A 177 0.30 -4.72 28.10
CA VAL A 177 1.09 -5.83 27.54
C VAL A 177 1.58 -6.75 28.66
N LEU A 178 2.10 -6.17 29.74
CA LEU A 178 2.53 -6.96 30.89
C LEU A 178 1.38 -7.81 31.43
N ASN A 179 0.19 -7.25 31.54
CA ASN A 179 -0.99 -7.99 32.00
C ASN A 179 -1.30 -9.17 31.08
N VAL A 180 -1.32 -8.97 29.75
CA VAL A 180 -1.55 -10.07 28.80
C VAL A 180 -0.51 -11.19 28.97
N LEU A 181 0.78 -10.85 29.10
CA LEU A 181 1.82 -11.86 29.32
C LEU A 181 1.68 -12.58 30.66
N LEU A 182 1.27 -11.87 31.72
CA LEU A 182 1.02 -12.48 33.02
C LEU A 182 -0.16 -13.45 32.97
N GLU A 183 -1.27 -13.08 32.33
CA GLU A 183 -2.42 -13.97 32.17
C GLU A 183 -2.04 -15.24 31.37
N VAL A 184 -1.28 -15.09 30.29
CA VAL A 184 -0.79 -16.24 29.51
C VAL A 184 0.12 -17.14 30.36
N ALA A 185 0.96 -16.58 31.22
CA ALA A 185 1.79 -17.34 32.14
C ALA A 185 0.95 -18.07 33.21
N LEU A 186 -0.11 -17.43 33.72
CA LEU A 186 -1.02 -18.02 34.70
C LEU A 186 -1.83 -19.19 34.14
N GLU A 187 -2.14 -19.17 32.84
CA GLU A 187 -2.75 -20.29 32.10
C GLU A 187 -1.77 -21.45 31.85
N GLY A 188 -0.53 -21.35 32.34
CA GLY A 188 0.47 -22.42 32.27
C GLY A 188 1.28 -22.46 30.96
N PHE A 189 1.16 -21.44 30.12
CA PHE A 189 1.99 -21.30 28.93
C PHE A 189 3.35 -20.72 29.29
N ASN A 190 4.40 -21.24 28.67
CA ASN A 190 5.76 -20.72 28.85
C ASN A 190 5.93 -19.43 28.03
N VAL A 191 5.84 -18.28 28.70
CA VAL A 191 6.12 -16.96 28.12
C VAL A 191 7.16 -16.21 28.94
N ASP A 192 8.08 -15.52 28.25
CA ASP A 192 9.07 -14.67 28.91
C ASP A 192 8.45 -13.30 29.21
N ILE A 193 8.08 -13.06 30.46
CA ILE A 193 7.53 -11.79 30.93
C ILE A 193 8.51 -10.61 30.85
N ASN A 194 9.78 -10.85 30.50
CA ASN A 194 10.78 -9.81 30.26
C ASN A 194 10.94 -9.48 28.77
N ASN A 195 10.37 -10.30 27.88
CA ASN A 195 10.40 -10.10 26.43
C ASN A 195 8.97 -9.91 25.90
N GLY A 196 8.62 -8.67 25.59
CA GLY A 196 7.32 -8.33 25.04
C GLY A 196 7.27 -8.42 23.52
N ASN A 197 8.34 -8.85 22.85
CA ASN A 197 8.35 -8.99 21.40
C ASN A 197 7.59 -10.26 21.00
N LEU A 198 6.45 -10.07 20.31
CA LEU A 198 5.57 -11.15 19.87
C LEU A 198 5.77 -11.56 18.40
N GLU A 199 6.88 -11.17 17.76
CA GLU A 199 7.21 -11.58 16.39
C GLU A 199 7.23 -13.11 16.22
N SER A 200 7.64 -13.84 17.27
CA SER A 200 7.63 -15.30 17.25
C SER A 200 6.23 -15.90 17.06
N TRP A 201 5.18 -15.22 17.53
CA TRP A 201 3.78 -15.64 17.35
C TRP A 201 3.30 -15.30 15.94
N ALA A 202 3.65 -14.10 15.45
CA ALA A 202 3.35 -13.70 14.07
C ALA A 202 3.96 -14.68 13.06
N ASN A 203 5.22 -15.09 13.25
CA ASN A 203 5.90 -16.10 12.42
C ASN A 203 5.20 -17.48 12.42
N GLN A 204 4.33 -17.75 13.39
CA GLN A 204 3.56 -19.00 13.48
C GLN A 204 2.15 -18.89 12.87
N GLY A 205 1.77 -17.71 12.35
CA GLY A 205 0.46 -17.44 11.76
C GLY A 205 -0.54 -16.77 12.70
N VAL A 206 -0.07 -16.18 13.81
CA VAL A 206 -0.93 -15.38 14.69
C VAL A 206 -0.96 -13.93 14.19
N LEU A 207 -2.09 -13.49 13.65
CA LEU A 207 -2.28 -12.12 13.22
C LEU A 207 -2.60 -11.23 14.43
N LEU A 208 -1.59 -10.47 14.88
CA LEU A 208 -1.65 -9.54 16.01
C LEU A 208 -2.05 -8.14 15.53
N LEU A 209 -3.35 -7.88 15.38
CA LEU A 209 -3.87 -6.69 14.71
C LEU A 209 -4.56 -5.74 15.69
N ASN A 210 -4.29 -4.44 15.61
CA ASN A 210 -5.08 -3.44 16.34
C ASN A 210 -6.27 -2.99 15.48
N THR A 211 -7.43 -2.75 16.11
CA THR A 211 -8.61 -2.22 15.40
C THR A 211 -8.40 -0.80 14.89
N ALA A 212 -7.57 -0.02 15.57
CA ALA A 212 -6.97 1.21 15.06
C ALA A 212 -5.49 0.95 14.74
N PHE A 213 -5.03 1.34 13.55
CA PHE A 213 -3.64 1.10 13.12
C PHE A 213 -2.67 2.13 13.69
N THR A 214 -3.18 3.30 14.07
CA THR A 214 -2.40 4.41 14.62
C THR A 214 -3.11 5.02 15.82
N CYS A 215 -2.36 5.64 16.72
CA CYS A 215 -2.87 6.49 17.79
C CYS A 215 -2.01 7.76 17.90
N GLU A 216 -2.58 8.82 18.50
CA GLU A 216 -1.86 10.06 18.75
C GLU A 216 -0.87 9.86 19.91
N GLN A 217 0.41 10.14 19.67
CA GLN A 217 1.46 9.97 20.66
C GLN A 217 1.18 10.80 21.92
N GLY A 218 1.31 10.18 23.09
CA GLY A 218 1.08 10.82 24.39
C GLY A 218 -0.38 10.98 24.79
N LYS A 219 -1.33 10.67 23.90
CA LYS A 219 -2.76 10.70 24.22
C LYS A 219 -3.25 9.29 24.49
N ARG A 220 -3.78 9.03 25.71
CA ARG A 220 -4.58 7.83 25.94
C ARG A 220 -5.99 8.10 25.42
N ASP A 221 -6.47 7.28 24.50
CA ASP A 221 -7.88 7.24 24.16
C ASP A 221 -8.64 6.61 25.33
N LEU A 222 -9.10 7.47 26.24
CA LEU A 222 -10.02 7.13 27.32
C LEU A 222 -11.43 7.16 26.72
N ASN A 223 -11.79 6.17 25.92
CA ASN A 223 -13.19 5.90 25.59
C ASN A 223 -13.81 5.05 26.70
#